data_AF-A0A1G6CBI8-F1
#
_entry.id   AF-A0A1G6CBI8-F1
#
_cell.length_a   1.000
_cell.length_b   1.000
_cell.length_c   1.000
_cell.angle_alpha   90.00
_cell.angle_beta   90.00
_cell.angle_gamma   90.00
#
_symmetry.space_group_name_H-M   'P 1'
#
loop_
_entity.id
_entity.type
_entity.pdbx_description
1 polymer ?
#
loop_
_entity_poly.entity_id
_entity_poly.type
_entity_poly.pdbx_seq_one_letter_code
_entity_poly.pdbx_strand_id
1 'polypeptide(L)'
;MNDEQDDLSLFRKTVQVDRRIHNETVEHVRPKPNFSNSPRRLGVRQQQAEFFFSDTYRAHLPEGPVRYCAEEESSYLLKQLRRGDYEPELFLDLHGLTQAQAKREVAALLSACQKEQVSCCAIMSGHGRGILKENLPHWLVQHPAVRAFHQAPPHHGGQASVLVLVAIPD
;
A
#
# COMPACT_ATOMS: atom_id res chain seq x y z
N MET A 1 -9.69 45.89 50.38
CA MET A 1 -10.45 44.77 49.77
C MET A 1 -11.09 45.30 48.49
N ASN A 2 -10.30 45.38 47.41
CA ASN A 2 -10.82 45.69 46.06
C ASN A 2 -10.01 44.97 44.95
N ASP A 3 -9.01 44.16 45.32
CA ASP A 3 -8.03 43.59 44.41
C ASP A 3 -8.62 42.52 43.49
N GLU A 4 -9.65 41.78 43.94
CA GLU A 4 -10.34 40.78 43.11
C GLU A 4 -11.10 41.41 41.94
N GLN A 5 -11.66 42.60 42.12
CA GLN A 5 -12.40 43.30 41.06
C GLN A 5 -11.45 43.88 40.00
N ASP A 6 -10.28 44.35 40.42
CA ASP A 6 -9.26 44.84 39.49
C ASP A 6 -8.65 43.69 38.67
N ASP A 7 -8.40 42.53 39.28
CA ASP A 7 -7.83 41.37 38.58
C ASP A 7 -8.81 40.77 37.56
N LEU A 8 -10.11 40.71 37.92
CA LEU A 8 -11.19 40.35 37.00
C LEU A 8 -11.35 41.36 35.86
N SER A 9 -11.10 42.65 36.12
CA SER A 9 -11.15 43.70 35.09
C SER A 9 -9.97 43.60 34.11
N LEU A 10 -8.78 43.26 34.62
CA LEU A 10 -7.58 43.04 33.83
C LEU A 10 -7.73 41.81 32.93
N PHE A 11 -8.28 40.72 33.49
CA PHE A 11 -8.55 39.50 32.74
C PHE A 11 -9.54 39.75 31.60
N ARG A 12 -10.63 40.50 31.84
CA ARG A 12 -11.61 40.84 30.80
C ARG A 12 -11.04 41.71 29.68
N LYS A 13 -10.05 42.56 29.97
CA LYS A 13 -9.33 43.33 28.94
C LYS A 13 -8.40 42.43 28.11
N THR A 14 -7.71 41.49 28.75
CA THR A 14 -6.71 40.64 28.09
C THR A 14 -7.33 39.52 27.26
N VAL A 15 -8.49 38.99 27.66
CA VAL A 15 -9.20 37.89 26.95
C VAL A 15 -10.22 38.45 25.95
N GLN A 16 -10.01 39.66 25.43
CA GLN A 16 -10.79 40.11 24.27
C GLN A 16 -10.52 39.17 23.10
N VAL A 17 -11.51 38.32 22.83
CA VAL A 17 -11.47 37.32 21.76
C VAL A 17 -11.32 38.04 20.43
N ASP A 18 -10.09 38.13 19.95
CA ASP A 18 -9.79 38.74 18.66
C ASP A 18 -10.18 37.75 17.57
N ARG A 19 -11.36 38.01 16.98
CA ARG A 19 -12.00 37.32 15.87
C ARG A 19 -12.41 35.87 16.14
N ARG A 20 -13.70 35.64 15.92
CA ARG A 20 -14.28 34.30 15.81
C ARG A 20 -13.56 33.57 14.67
N ILE A 21 -12.93 32.45 14.97
CA ILE A 21 -12.32 31.56 13.98
C ILE A 21 -13.43 31.15 12.99
N HIS A 22 -13.38 31.67 11.77
CA HIS A 22 -14.35 31.30 10.76
C HIS A 22 -13.95 29.93 10.25
N ASN A 23 -14.78 28.92 10.51
CA ASN A 23 -14.52 27.58 10.05
C ASN A 23 -14.90 27.51 8.57
N GLU A 24 -13.99 27.95 7.71
CA GLU A 24 -14.07 27.70 6.28
C GLU A 24 -13.91 26.19 6.06
N THR A 25 -15.04 25.49 6.18
CA THR A 25 -15.11 24.07 5.86
C THR A 25 -14.95 23.98 4.34
N VAL A 26 -13.71 23.88 3.88
CA VAL A 26 -13.42 23.54 2.50
C VAL A 26 -13.86 22.09 2.32
N GLU A 27 -15.03 21.89 1.71
CA GLU A 27 -15.40 20.57 1.23
C GLU A 27 -14.36 20.17 0.18
N HIS A 28 -13.43 19.29 0.57
CA HIS A 28 -12.63 18.58 -0.40
C HIS A 28 -13.59 17.75 -1.26
N VAL A 29 -13.97 18.31 -2.41
CA VAL A 29 -14.57 17.53 -3.49
C VAL A 29 -13.52 16.50 -3.86
N ARG A 30 -13.68 15.27 -3.35
CA ARG A 30 -12.90 14.14 -3.84
C ARG A 30 -13.14 14.14 -5.35
N PRO A 31 -12.12 14.37 -6.20
CA PRO A 31 -12.31 14.27 -7.63
C PRO A 31 -12.90 12.89 -7.85
N LYS A 32 -14.13 12.83 -8.36
CA LYS A 32 -14.74 11.55 -8.71
C LYS A 32 -13.77 10.94 -9.70
N PRO A 33 -13.16 9.78 -9.39
CA PRO A 33 -12.23 9.19 -10.31
C PRO A 33 -13.00 8.96 -11.61
N ASN A 34 -12.53 9.56 -12.70
CA ASN A 34 -13.04 9.33 -14.05
C ASN A 34 -12.64 7.91 -14.44
N PHE A 35 -13.30 6.92 -13.82
CA PHE A 35 -13.21 5.54 -14.23
C PHE A 35 -14.02 5.40 -15.50
N SER A 36 -13.40 5.73 -16.63
CA SER A 36 -13.72 5.12 -17.92
C SER A 36 -13.37 3.62 -17.83
N ASN A 37 -14.10 2.88 -16.99
CA ASN A 37 -14.06 1.44 -16.91
C ASN A 37 -14.88 0.92 -18.08
N SER A 38 -14.32 0.97 -19.29
CA SER A 38 -14.94 0.27 -20.40
C SER A 38 -14.98 -1.23 -20.03
N PRO A 39 -16.12 -1.91 -20.23
CA PRO A 39 -16.30 -3.30 -19.81
C PRO A 39 -15.25 -4.23 -20.43
N ARG A 40 -14.73 -3.89 -21.61
CA ARG A 40 -13.59 -4.59 -22.23
C ARG A 40 -12.31 -4.55 -21.40
N ARG A 41 -11.94 -3.38 -20.84
CA ARG A 41 -10.71 -3.24 -20.03
C ARG A 41 -10.82 -4.01 -18.70
N LEU A 42 -12.01 -4.02 -18.10
CA LEU A 42 -12.26 -4.78 -16.88
C LEU A 42 -12.15 -6.29 -17.10
N GLY A 43 -12.70 -6.79 -18.22
CA GLY A 43 -12.61 -8.19 -18.61
C GLY A 43 -11.16 -8.67 -18.79
N VAL A 44 -10.32 -7.89 -19.48
CA VAL A 44 -8.90 -8.25 -19.68
C VAL A 44 -8.14 -8.32 -18.35
N ARG A 45 -8.35 -7.35 -17.45
CA ARG A 45 -7.73 -7.36 -16.12
C ARG A 45 -8.17 -8.55 -15.27
N GLN A 46 -9.45 -8.91 -15.36
CA GLN A 46 -10.00 -10.05 -14.65
C GLN A 46 -9.41 -11.36 -15.15
N GLN A 47 -9.32 -11.54 -16.47
CA GLN A 47 -8.69 -12.73 -17.07
C GLN A 47 -7.23 -12.89 -16.67
N GLN A 48 -6.44 -11.80 -16.68
CA GLN A 48 -5.04 -11.87 -16.26
C GLN A 48 -4.89 -12.25 -14.78
N ALA A 49 -5.72 -11.67 -13.91
CA ALA A 49 -5.67 -11.99 -12.47
C ALA A 49 -6.10 -13.44 -12.19
N GLU A 50 -7.14 -13.93 -12.85
CA GLU A 50 -7.60 -15.32 -12.73
C GLU A 50 -6.60 -16.31 -13.33
N PHE A 51 -5.81 -15.89 -14.33
CA PHE A 51 -4.80 -16.74 -14.96
C PHE A 51 -3.59 -17.01 -14.05
N PHE A 52 -3.06 -15.99 -13.38
CA PHE A 52 -1.84 -16.14 -12.57
C PHE A 52 -2.11 -16.50 -11.10
N PHE A 53 -3.27 -16.15 -10.53
CA PHE A 53 -3.50 -16.25 -9.10
C PHE A 53 -4.55 -17.31 -8.74
N SER A 54 -4.06 -18.51 -8.43
CA SER A 54 -4.88 -19.57 -7.84
C SER A 54 -5.10 -19.35 -6.35
N ASP A 55 -6.33 -19.60 -5.90
CA ASP A 55 -6.72 -19.59 -4.47
C ASP A 55 -6.36 -20.92 -3.76
N THR A 56 -6.12 -21.99 -4.51
CA THR A 56 -5.77 -23.31 -3.93
C THR A 56 -4.28 -23.49 -3.71
N TYR A 57 -3.44 -22.66 -4.36
CA TYR A 57 -1.99 -22.75 -4.25
C TYR A 57 -1.50 -22.17 -2.92
N ARG A 58 -0.64 -22.92 -2.23
CA ARG A 58 0.06 -22.49 -1.02
C ARG A 58 1.56 -22.75 -1.17
N ALA A 59 2.31 -21.68 -1.45
CA ALA A 59 3.76 -21.65 -1.38
C ALA A 59 4.28 -22.04 0.02
N HIS A 60 5.36 -22.83 0.05
CA HIS A 60 6.10 -23.12 1.27
C HIS A 60 7.09 -21.98 1.54
N LEU A 61 6.71 -21.06 2.41
CA LEU A 61 7.53 -19.91 2.82
C LEU A 61 8.30 -20.24 4.11
N PRO A 62 9.53 -19.71 4.28
CA PRO A 62 10.28 -19.94 5.51
C PRO A 62 9.60 -19.28 6.71
N GLU A 63 9.80 -19.86 7.91
CA GLU A 63 9.31 -19.27 9.15
C GLU A 63 9.93 -17.88 9.42
N GLY A 64 9.13 -16.98 10.00
CA GLY A 64 9.51 -15.62 10.34
C GLY A 64 8.93 -14.56 9.39
N PRO A 65 9.67 -13.46 9.12
CA PRO A 65 9.22 -12.43 8.20
C PRO A 65 8.99 -12.99 6.79
N VAL A 66 7.88 -12.58 6.19
CA VAL A 66 7.51 -12.95 4.82
C VAL A 66 8.66 -12.61 3.87
N ARG A 67 9.18 -13.61 3.16
CA ARG A 67 10.26 -13.43 2.18
C ARG A 67 10.26 -14.51 1.13
N TYR A 68 10.66 -14.15 -0.08
CA TYR A 68 10.77 -15.05 -1.22
C TYR A 68 11.78 -14.49 -2.22
N CYS A 69 12.52 -15.38 -2.87
CA CYS A 69 13.45 -15.08 -3.94
C CYS A 69 13.28 -16.17 -5.00
N ALA A 70 13.17 -15.77 -6.27
CA ALA A 70 13.15 -16.71 -7.38
C ALA A 70 14.46 -17.50 -7.43
N GLU A 71 14.41 -18.71 -7.99
CA GLU A 71 15.55 -19.64 -8.02
C GLU A 71 16.74 -19.11 -8.81
N GLU A 72 16.47 -18.33 -9.86
CA GLU A 72 17.48 -17.71 -10.73
C GLU A 72 18.14 -16.47 -10.10
N GLU A 73 17.63 -16.01 -8.96
CA GLU A 73 18.02 -14.73 -8.35
C GLU A 73 18.95 -14.93 -7.15
N SER A 74 19.84 -13.95 -6.95
CA SER A 74 20.74 -13.97 -5.81
C SER A 74 19.99 -13.74 -4.50
N SER A 75 20.22 -14.63 -3.53
CA SER A 75 19.73 -14.47 -2.14
C SER A 75 20.15 -13.14 -1.48
N TYR A 76 21.14 -12.43 -2.04
CA TYR A 76 21.52 -11.09 -1.62
C TYR A 76 20.39 -10.07 -1.77
N LEU A 77 19.50 -10.23 -2.76
CA LEU A 77 18.34 -9.35 -2.96
C LEU A 77 17.45 -9.28 -1.70
N LEU A 78 17.26 -10.39 -1.00
CA LEU A 78 16.50 -10.42 0.25
C LEU A 78 17.13 -9.56 1.35
N LYS A 79 18.47 -9.52 1.40
CA LYS A 79 19.20 -8.68 2.37
C LYS A 79 19.02 -7.20 2.03
N GLN A 80 19.10 -6.85 0.75
CA GLN A 80 18.88 -5.49 0.27
C GLN A 80 17.44 -5.01 0.52
N LEU A 81 16.44 -5.85 0.21
CA LEU A 81 15.03 -5.56 0.49
C LEU A 81 14.76 -5.36 1.98
N ARG A 82 15.34 -6.22 2.85
CA ARG A 82 15.20 -6.07 4.30
C ARG A 82 15.80 -4.76 4.81
N ARG A 83 16.91 -4.30 4.23
CA ARG A 83 17.56 -3.03 4.58
C ARG A 83 16.79 -1.82 4.06
N GLY A 84 15.93 -2.00 3.06
CA GLY A 84 15.26 -0.91 2.36
C GLY A 84 16.16 -0.23 1.33
N ASP A 85 17.12 -0.96 0.75
CA ASP A 85 18.02 -0.43 -0.29
C ASP A 85 17.25 -0.13 -1.60
N TYR A 86 16.04 -0.69 -1.75
CA TYR A 86 15.13 -0.41 -2.86
C TYR A 86 13.98 0.46 -2.37
N GLU A 87 13.82 1.62 -2.99
CA GLU A 87 12.71 2.53 -2.72
C GLU A 87 11.54 2.21 -3.66
N PRO A 88 10.32 1.97 -3.15
CA PRO A 88 9.17 1.67 -3.99
C PRO A 88 8.69 2.93 -4.71
N GLU A 89 8.68 2.90 -6.04
CA GLU A 89 8.15 4.00 -6.86
C GLU A 89 6.63 3.90 -7.02
N LEU A 90 6.09 2.68 -6.94
CA LEU A 90 4.67 2.40 -6.98
C LEU A 90 4.18 1.80 -5.66
N PHE A 91 3.03 2.26 -5.19
CA PHE A 91 2.39 1.79 -3.96
C PHE A 91 0.95 1.35 -4.24
N LEU A 92 0.59 0.17 -3.74
CA LEU A 92 -0.76 -0.35 -3.81
C LEU A 92 -1.32 -0.62 -2.42
N ASP A 93 -2.50 -0.09 -2.17
CA ASP A 93 -3.24 -0.32 -0.93
C ASP A 93 -4.42 -1.26 -1.17
N LEU A 94 -4.41 -2.40 -0.48
CA LEU A 94 -5.44 -3.43 -0.60
C LEU A 94 -6.48 -3.38 0.53
N HIS A 95 -6.37 -2.44 1.49
CA HIS A 95 -7.29 -2.42 2.62
C HIS A 95 -8.74 -2.29 2.15
N GLY A 96 -9.64 -3.03 2.79
CA GLY A 96 -11.07 -2.98 2.46
C GLY A 96 -11.46 -3.66 1.14
N LEU A 97 -10.51 -4.15 0.35
CA LEU A 97 -10.81 -4.92 -0.86
C LEU A 97 -11.20 -6.36 -0.53
N THR A 98 -12.09 -6.91 -1.35
CA THR A 98 -12.31 -8.36 -1.41
C THR A 98 -11.11 -9.06 -2.03
N GLN A 99 -10.92 -10.36 -1.78
CA GLN A 99 -9.82 -11.13 -2.36
C GLN A 99 -9.80 -11.05 -3.90
N ALA A 100 -10.96 -11.14 -4.55
CA ALA A 100 -11.08 -11.03 -6.00
C ALA A 100 -10.74 -9.62 -6.53
N GLN A 101 -11.02 -8.56 -5.77
CA GLN A 101 -10.56 -7.20 -6.11
C GLN A 101 -9.05 -7.08 -5.92
N ALA A 102 -8.52 -7.54 -4.78
CA ALA A 102 -7.10 -7.49 -4.48
C ALA A 102 -6.25 -8.20 -5.53
N LYS A 103 -6.64 -9.42 -5.95
CA LYS A 103 -5.97 -10.15 -7.04
C LYS A 103 -5.90 -9.34 -8.33
N ARG A 104 -6.99 -8.66 -8.70
CA ARG A 104 -7.02 -7.81 -9.90
C ARG A 104 -6.11 -6.60 -9.79
N GLU A 105 -6.09 -5.95 -8.63
CA GLU A 105 -5.22 -4.79 -8.40
C GLU A 105 -3.75 -5.18 -8.34
N VAL A 106 -3.40 -6.33 -7.73
CA VAL A 106 -2.02 -6.85 -7.72
C VAL A 106 -1.55 -7.18 -9.14
N ALA A 107 -2.37 -7.87 -9.95
CA ALA A 107 -2.03 -8.13 -11.35
C ALA A 107 -1.85 -6.83 -12.15
N ALA A 108 -2.73 -5.85 -11.92
CA ALA A 108 -2.63 -4.55 -12.58
C ALA A 108 -1.37 -3.79 -12.18
N LEU A 109 -0.98 -3.82 -10.89
CA LEU A 109 0.24 -3.22 -10.38
C LEU A 109 1.48 -3.85 -11.04
N LEU A 110 1.59 -5.17 -11.06
CA LEU A 110 2.74 -5.86 -11.67
C LEU A 110 2.83 -5.55 -13.18
N SER A 111 1.70 -5.49 -13.88
CA SER A 111 1.67 -5.06 -15.27
C SER A 111 2.06 -3.60 -15.45
N ALA A 112 1.69 -2.72 -14.52
CA ALA A 112 2.09 -1.31 -14.53
C ALA A 112 3.61 -1.16 -14.30
N CYS A 113 4.17 -1.88 -13.33
CA CYS A 113 5.61 -1.92 -13.08
C CYS A 113 6.40 -2.25 -14.36
N GLN A 114 5.98 -3.26 -15.12
CA GLN A 114 6.65 -3.63 -16.37
C GLN A 114 6.51 -2.56 -17.46
N LYS A 115 5.33 -1.94 -17.58
CA LYS A 115 5.07 -0.89 -18.59
C LYS A 115 5.81 0.40 -18.31
N GLU A 116 5.92 0.76 -17.04
CA GLU A 116 6.55 2.00 -16.57
C GLU A 116 8.03 1.81 -16.23
N GLN A 117 8.57 0.59 -16.43
CA GLN A 117 9.96 0.24 -16.14
C GLN A 117 10.33 0.44 -14.65
N VAL A 118 9.36 0.26 -13.76
CA VAL A 118 9.51 0.38 -12.31
C VAL A 118 9.90 -0.97 -11.71
N SER A 119 11.14 -1.05 -11.22
CA SER A 119 11.70 -2.31 -10.69
C SER A 119 11.22 -2.65 -9.28
N CYS A 120 10.76 -1.66 -8.49
CA CYS A 120 10.35 -1.86 -7.11
C CYS A 120 8.98 -1.24 -6.80
N CYS A 121 8.11 -2.03 -6.18
CA CYS A 121 6.82 -1.55 -5.68
C CYS A 121 6.52 -2.08 -4.27
N ALA A 122 5.62 -1.40 -3.58
CA ALA A 122 5.16 -1.77 -2.25
C ALA A 122 3.66 -2.06 -2.25
N ILE A 123 3.26 -3.13 -1.55
CA ILE A 123 1.87 -3.55 -1.44
C ILE A 123 1.49 -3.60 0.03
N MET A 124 0.49 -2.82 0.43
CA MET A 124 -0.07 -2.80 1.78
C MET A 124 -1.35 -3.62 1.84
N SER A 125 -1.41 -4.58 2.76
CA SER A 125 -2.55 -5.49 2.95
C SER A 125 -3.54 -5.03 4.04
N GLY A 126 -3.12 -4.07 4.86
CA GLY A 126 -3.91 -3.55 5.99
C GLY A 126 -3.94 -4.48 7.21
N HIS A 127 -4.70 -4.07 8.24
CA HIS A 127 -4.72 -4.72 9.57
C HIS A 127 -6.02 -5.49 9.88
N GLY A 128 -6.86 -5.77 8.87
CA GLY A 128 -8.17 -6.42 9.07
C GLY A 128 -8.08 -7.87 9.55
N ARG A 129 -8.96 -8.75 9.05
CA ARG A 129 -8.97 -10.19 9.39
C ARG A 129 -7.72 -10.98 8.94
N GLY A 130 -6.66 -10.32 8.47
CA GLY A 130 -5.42 -10.96 8.03
C GLY A 130 -5.52 -11.74 6.71
N ILE A 131 -6.70 -11.90 6.11
CA ILE A 131 -6.91 -12.72 4.90
C ILE A 131 -6.00 -12.28 3.75
N LEU A 132 -5.94 -10.98 3.45
CA LEU A 132 -5.08 -10.46 2.38
C LEU A 132 -3.60 -10.56 2.74
N LYS A 133 -3.25 -10.30 4.01
CA LYS A 133 -1.87 -10.45 4.52
C LYS A 133 -1.37 -11.89 4.38
N GLU A 134 -2.24 -12.86 4.64
CA GLU A 134 -1.95 -14.28 4.52
C GLU A 134 -1.84 -14.71 3.05
N ASN A 135 -2.78 -14.32 2.20
CA ASN A 135 -2.83 -14.81 0.81
C ASN A 135 -1.88 -14.09 -0.14
N LEU A 136 -1.56 -12.81 0.10
CA LEU A 136 -0.73 -12.00 -0.80
C LEU A 136 0.61 -12.65 -1.15
N PRO A 137 1.41 -13.20 -0.20
CA PRO A 137 2.66 -13.87 -0.53
C PRO A 137 2.47 -15.08 -1.46
N HIS A 138 1.39 -15.84 -1.26
CA HIS A 138 1.09 -17.01 -2.09
C HIS A 138 0.71 -16.63 -3.52
N TRP A 139 0.04 -15.48 -3.71
CA TRP A 139 -0.23 -14.95 -5.05
C TRP A 139 1.04 -14.45 -5.73
N LEU A 140 1.90 -13.72 -5.00
CA LEU A 140 3.13 -13.17 -5.56
C LEU A 140 4.10 -14.24 -6.06
N VAL A 141 4.22 -15.37 -5.36
CA VAL A 141 5.07 -16.51 -5.80
C VAL A 141 4.62 -17.10 -7.14
N GLN A 142 3.32 -17.01 -7.47
CA GLN A 142 2.80 -17.57 -8.73
C GLN A 142 3.08 -16.68 -9.95
N HIS A 143 3.44 -15.42 -9.75
CA HIS A 143 3.56 -14.47 -10.85
C HIS A 143 4.97 -14.46 -11.44
N PRO A 144 5.15 -14.71 -12.75
CA PRO A 144 6.48 -14.83 -13.35
C PRO A 144 7.30 -13.53 -13.33
N ALA A 145 6.63 -12.37 -13.24
CA ALA A 145 7.33 -11.10 -13.12
C ALA A 145 7.92 -10.82 -11.73
N VAL A 146 7.63 -11.63 -10.70
CA VAL A 146 8.12 -11.37 -9.34
C VAL A 146 9.49 -12.02 -9.17
N ARG A 147 10.52 -11.19 -8.96
CA ARG A 147 11.90 -11.65 -8.74
C ARG A 147 12.17 -12.00 -7.29
N ALA A 148 11.77 -11.12 -6.38
CA ALA A 148 11.91 -11.30 -4.95
C ALA A 148 10.93 -10.41 -4.20
N PHE A 149 10.58 -10.78 -2.98
CA PHE A 149 9.88 -9.90 -2.07
C PHE A 149 10.28 -10.14 -0.63
N HIS A 150 10.10 -9.12 0.20
CA HIS A 150 10.34 -9.19 1.63
C HIS A 150 9.31 -8.32 2.37
N GLN A 151 8.99 -8.66 3.61
CA GLN A 151 8.27 -7.78 4.51
C GLN A 151 8.92 -6.39 4.49
N ALA A 152 8.11 -5.36 4.28
CA ALA A 152 8.61 -4.00 4.16
C ALA A 152 9.33 -3.55 5.45
N PRO A 153 10.34 -2.68 5.35
CA PRO A 153 10.93 -2.05 6.52
C PRO A 153 9.92 -1.13 7.23
N PRO A 154 10.14 -0.75 8.50
CA PRO A 154 9.19 0.04 9.29
C PRO A 154 8.74 1.35 8.62
N HIS A 155 9.65 2.03 7.90
CA HIS A 155 9.35 3.27 7.19
C HIS A 155 8.46 3.08 5.94
N HIS A 156 8.33 1.85 5.42
CA HIS A 156 7.45 1.49 4.30
C HIS A 156 6.22 0.66 4.74
N GLY A 157 5.86 0.70 6.02
CA GLY A 157 4.65 0.05 6.56
C GLY A 157 4.87 -1.28 7.27
N GLY A 158 6.13 -1.73 7.40
CA GLY A 158 6.47 -2.84 8.30
C GLY A 158 5.72 -4.14 8.00
N GLN A 159 5.13 -4.75 9.03
CA GLN A 159 4.41 -6.03 8.91
C GLN A 159 3.09 -5.97 8.14
N ALA A 160 2.58 -4.77 7.83
CA ALA A 160 1.35 -4.61 7.05
C ALA A 160 1.61 -4.56 5.54
N SER A 161 2.88 -4.40 5.15
CA SER A 161 3.30 -4.17 3.78
C SER A 161 4.40 -5.14 3.33
N VAL A 162 4.47 -5.37 2.03
CA VAL A 162 5.50 -6.17 1.38
C VAL A 162 6.15 -5.34 0.28
N LEU A 163 7.48 -5.36 0.24
CA LEU A 163 8.28 -4.75 -0.81
C LEU A 163 8.60 -5.81 -1.85
N VAL A 164 8.34 -5.52 -3.13
CA VAL A 164 8.39 -6.47 -4.24
C VAL A 164 9.33 -5.94 -5.33
N LEU A 165 10.24 -6.80 -5.80
CA LEU A 165 11.05 -6.57 -6.99
C LEU A 165 10.40 -7.24 -8.19
N VAL A 166 10.27 -6.48 -9.26
CA VAL A 166 9.63 -6.90 -10.51
C VAL A 166 10.69 -7.02 -11.60
N ALA A 167 10.56 -8.08 -12.41
CA ALA A 167 11.36 -8.28 -13.61
C ALA A 167 10.88 -7.31 -14.69
N ILE A 168 11.82 -6.49 -15.14
CA ILE A 168 11.62 -5.54 -16.22
C ILE A 168 12.15 -6.18 -17.50
N PRO A 169 11.30 -6.35 -18.54
CA PRO A 169 11.77 -6.83 -19.83
C PRO A 169 12.65 -5.75 -20.48
N ASP A 170 13.78 -6.18 -21.04
CA ASP A 170 14.70 -5.36 -21.85
C ASP A 170 14.06 -4.84 -23.15
#